data_AF-J2WWB3-F1
#
_entry.id   AF-J2WWB3-F1
#
_cell.length_a   1.000
_cell.length_b   1.000
_cell.length_c   1.000
_cell.angle_alpha   90.00
_cell.angle_beta   90.00
_cell.angle_gamma   90.00
#
_symmetry.space_group_name_H-M   'P 1'
#
loop_
_entity.id
_entity.type
_entity.pdbx_description
1 polymer ?
#
loop_
_entity_poly.entity_id
_entity_poly.type
_entity_poly.pdbx_seq_one_letter_code
_entity_poly.pdbx_strand_id
1 'polypeptide(L)'
;MQRIVSARHLRREKSILAALLFCVTSWGALWMASQWWEKALAEPSHEPQFSPNGCYWLQQFRPYWVLPGFFHSNTHPDDTVSETWPGSWEFPAFFRLYDRRTYKVLGESNIYDLVSVGGPVSWDYDGGPSASVGMIQIESDSPGCVAKKTDSH
;
A
#
# COMPACT_ATOMS: atom_id res chain seq x y z
N MET A 1 12.96 23.65 52.79
CA MET A 1 13.74 23.19 51.61
C MET A 1 13.11 21.99 50.89
N GLN A 2 12.64 20.96 51.61
CA GLN A 2 12.07 19.72 51.05
C GLN A 2 10.88 19.89 50.07
N ARG A 3 9.96 20.84 50.33
CA ARG A 3 8.79 21.12 49.46
C ARG A 3 9.17 21.72 48.09
N ILE A 4 10.22 22.52 48.01
CA ILE A 4 10.66 23.16 46.76
C ILE A 4 11.33 22.13 45.84
N VAL A 5 12.09 21.18 46.42
CA VAL A 5 12.70 20.07 45.68
C VAL A 5 11.62 19.15 45.09
N SER A 6 10.57 18.83 45.85
CA SER A 6 9.43 18.02 45.40
C SER A 6 8.64 18.68 44.25
N ALA A 7 8.35 19.98 44.34
CA ALA A 7 7.63 20.70 43.27
C ALA A 7 8.43 20.82 41.95
N ARG A 8 9.77 20.92 42.05
CA ARG A 8 10.66 20.89 40.87
C ARG A 8 10.74 19.50 40.24
N HIS A 9 10.75 18.44 41.06
CA HIS A 9 10.70 17.05 40.60
C HIS A 9 9.40 16.77 39.83
N LEU A 10 8.25 17.13 40.42
CA LEU A 10 6.93 16.94 39.80
C LEU A 10 6.78 17.73 38.48
N ARG A 11 7.32 18.95 38.41
CA ARG A 11 7.30 19.75 37.17
C ARG A 11 8.19 19.11 36.08
N ARG A 12 9.37 18.61 36.44
CA ARG A 12 10.29 17.94 35.53
C ARG A 12 9.70 16.63 35.00
N GLU A 13 9.06 15.83 35.86
CA GLU A 13 8.33 14.61 35.47
C GLU A 13 7.21 14.93 34.47
N LYS A 14 6.37 15.93 34.76
CA LYS A 14 5.30 16.36 33.84
C LYS A 14 5.84 16.83 32.49
N SER A 15 6.95 17.57 32.47
CA SER A 15 7.60 18.01 31.23
C SER A 15 8.19 16.84 30.43
N ILE A 16 8.81 15.86 31.10
CA ILE A 16 9.31 14.65 30.44
C ILE A 16 8.15 13.84 29.84
N LEU A 17 7.08 13.63 30.60
CA LEU A 17 5.89 12.91 30.11
C LEU A 17 5.25 13.62 28.92
N ALA A 18 5.12 14.94 28.97
CA ALA A 18 4.58 15.73 27.85
C ALA A 18 5.47 15.62 26.60
N ALA A 19 6.80 15.65 26.77
CA ALA A 19 7.73 15.48 25.65
C ALA A 19 7.65 14.08 25.04
N LEU A 20 7.59 13.02 25.87
CA LEU A 20 7.45 11.64 25.39
C LEU A 20 6.12 11.43 24.65
N LEU A 21 5.01 11.96 25.20
CA LEU A 21 3.71 11.93 24.54
C LEU A 21 3.76 12.61 23.17
N PHE A 22 4.39 13.79 23.08
CA PHE A 22 4.56 14.49 21.82
C PHE A 22 5.39 13.69 20.79
N CYS A 23 6.48 13.05 21.23
CA CYS A 23 7.29 12.23 20.33
C CYS A 23 6.50 11.04 19.78
N VAL A 24 5.75 10.32 20.62
CA VAL A 24 4.96 9.16 20.18
C VAL A 24 3.84 9.58 19.23
N THR A 25 3.12 10.67 19.54
CA THR A 25 2.02 11.13 18.68
C THR A 25 2.51 11.68 17.35
N SER A 26 3.59 12.46 17.34
CA SER A 26 4.20 12.98 16.11
C SER A 26 4.72 11.85 15.23
N TRP A 27 5.35 10.84 15.81
CA TRP A 27 5.80 9.66 15.07
C TRP A 27 4.64 8.92 14.41
N GLY A 28 3.58 8.61 15.16
CA GLY A 28 2.39 7.95 14.61
C GLY A 28 1.72 8.77 13.50
N ALA A 29 1.66 10.09 13.66
CA ALA A 29 1.09 10.99 12.66
C ALA A 29 1.95 11.02 11.37
N LEU A 30 3.27 11.08 11.49
CA LEU A 30 4.19 11.03 10.35
C LEU A 30 4.10 9.69 9.62
N TRP A 31 3.98 8.60 10.36
CA TRP A 31 3.79 7.27 9.79
C TRP A 31 2.48 7.18 9.00
N MET A 32 1.36 7.62 9.57
CA MET A 32 0.09 7.64 8.84
C MET A 32 0.11 8.56 7.60
N ALA A 33 0.73 9.73 7.72
CA ALA A 33 0.88 10.65 6.60
C ALA A 33 1.72 10.03 5.48
N SER A 34 2.72 9.21 5.83
CA SER A 34 3.58 8.55 4.86
C SER A 34 2.84 7.57 3.96
N GLN A 35 2.02 6.72 4.55
CA GLN A 35 1.19 5.76 3.82
C GLN A 35 0.29 6.46 2.79
N TRP A 36 -0.19 7.67 3.13
CA TRP A 36 -1.00 8.46 2.22
C TRP A 36 -0.19 9.07 1.07
N TRP A 37 0.91 9.79 1.35
CA TRP A 37 1.67 10.47 0.29
C TRP A 37 2.36 9.48 -0.65
N GLU A 38 2.71 8.29 -0.15
CA GLU A 38 3.38 7.23 -0.91
C GLU A 38 2.54 6.82 -2.13
N LYS A 39 1.22 6.74 -1.97
CA LYS A 39 0.28 6.38 -3.05
C LYS A 39 -0.38 7.56 -3.74
N ALA A 40 -0.61 8.68 -3.03
CA ALA A 40 -1.31 9.84 -3.58
C ALA A 40 -0.48 10.58 -4.63
N LEU A 41 0.84 10.62 -4.45
CA LEU A 41 1.79 11.27 -5.36
C LEU A 41 2.46 10.27 -6.32
N ALA A 42 1.98 9.03 -6.36
CA ALA A 42 2.56 7.97 -7.17
C ALA A 42 2.30 8.18 -8.67
N GLU A 43 3.29 7.83 -9.48
CA GLU A 43 3.22 7.91 -10.94
C GLU A 43 3.00 6.52 -11.56
N PRO A 44 2.23 6.42 -12.66
CA PRO A 44 2.16 5.20 -13.46
C PRO A 44 3.57 4.81 -13.95
N SER A 45 3.95 3.54 -13.77
CA SER A 45 5.31 3.08 -14.09
C SER A 45 5.40 2.20 -15.34
N HIS A 46 4.31 1.57 -15.74
CA HIS A 46 4.24 0.61 -16.84
C HIS A 46 2.97 0.82 -17.66
N GLU A 47 2.94 0.25 -18.86
CA GLU A 47 1.73 0.21 -19.68
C GLU A 47 0.59 -0.53 -18.96
N PRO A 48 -0.66 -0.04 -19.07
CA PRO A 48 -1.81 -0.70 -18.47
C PRO A 48 -2.03 -2.09 -19.07
N GLN A 49 -2.33 -3.05 -18.22
CA GLN A 49 -2.67 -4.41 -18.61
C GLN A 49 -4.19 -4.54 -18.69
N PHE A 50 -4.72 -4.96 -19.83
CA PHE A 50 -6.16 -5.08 -20.04
C PHE A 50 -6.64 -6.49 -19.73
N SER A 51 -7.83 -6.58 -19.12
CA SER A 51 -8.51 -7.87 -18.95
C SER A 51 -8.84 -8.49 -20.32
N PRO A 52 -8.81 -9.83 -20.48
CA PRO A 52 -9.25 -10.53 -21.69
C PRO A 52 -10.64 -10.14 -22.17
N ASN A 53 -11.54 -9.78 -21.25
CA ASN A 53 -12.88 -9.33 -21.58
C ASN A 53 -12.92 -7.83 -21.96
N GLY A 54 -11.82 -7.11 -21.77
CA GLY A 54 -11.69 -5.71 -22.16
C GLY A 54 -12.46 -4.72 -21.29
N CYS A 55 -13.04 -5.15 -20.17
CA CYS A 55 -13.78 -4.28 -19.25
C CYS A 55 -12.93 -3.61 -18.18
N TYR A 56 -11.77 -4.18 -17.88
CA TYR A 56 -10.92 -3.71 -16.79
C TYR A 56 -9.52 -3.45 -17.32
N TRP A 57 -8.82 -2.54 -16.66
CA TRP A 57 -7.37 -2.47 -16.78
C TRP A 57 -6.74 -2.38 -15.40
N LEU A 58 -5.55 -2.95 -15.32
CA LEU A 58 -4.68 -2.92 -14.15
C LEU A 58 -3.51 -1.98 -14.47
N GLN A 59 -3.27 -1.02 -13.58
CA GLN A 59 -2.18 -0.07 -13.71
C GLN A 59 -1.19 -0.25 -12.56
N GLN A 60 0.09 -0.42 -12.91
CA GLN A 60 1.18 -0.41 -11.94
C GLN A 60 1.64 1.01 -11.64
N PHE A 61 1.82 1.30 -10.36
CA PHE A 61 2.33 2.58 -9.86
C PHE A 61 3.64 2.39 -9.12
N ARG A 62 4.55 3.35 -9.33
CA ARG A 62 5.72 3.51 -8.47
C ARG A 62 5.36 4.49 -7.36
N PRO A 63 5.46 4.11 -6.08
CA PRO A 63 5.21 5.03 -4.99
C PRO A 63 6.21 6.19 -5.04
N TYR A 64 5.76 7.39 -4.66
CA TYR A 64 6.56 8.61 -4.79
C TYR A 64 7.86 8.53 -3.98
N TRP A 65 7.72 8.29 -2.68
CA TRP A 65 8.83 8.06 -1.77
C TRP A 65 8.38 7.18 -0.61
N VAL A 66 8.88 5.96 -0.63
CA VAL A 66 8.69 4.93 0.38
C VAL A 66 9.67 5.23 1.52
N LEU A 67 9.17 5.36 2.76
CA LEU A 67 10.05 5.51 3.91
C LEU A 67 11.10 4.37 3.98
N PRO A 68 12.30 4.63 4.56
CA PRO A 68 13.30 3.59 4.72
C PRO A 68 12.78 2.41 5.55
N GLY A 69 13.36 1.23 5.35
CA GLY A 69 12.98 -0.04 6.01
C GLY A 69 12.97 -0.08 7.54
N PHE A 70 13.52 0.94 8.20
CA PHE A 70 13.44 1.14 9.65
C PHE A 70 12.16 1.88 10.09
N PHE A 71 11.34 2.36 9.16
CA PHE A 71 10.06 3.01 9.46
C PHE A 71 8.88 2.15 9.00
N HIS A 72 9.11 1.25 8.05
CA HIS A 72 8.18 0.18 7.67
C HIS A 72 8.92 -1.05 7.15
N SER A 73 8.38 -2.22 7.45
CA SER A 73 8.78 -3.51 6.86
C SER A 73 8.27 -3.62 5.41
N ASN A 74 8.87 -4.50 4.64
CA ASN A 74 8.28 -4.91 3.37
C ASN A 74 7.06 -5.80 3.69
N THR A 75 5.87 -5.38 3.29
CA THR A 75 4.66 -6.19 3.42
C THR A 75 4.80 -7.46 2.58
N HIS A 76 4.36 -8.59 3.11
CA HIS A 76 4.25 -9.85 2.37
C HIS A 76 2.76 -10.22 2.18
N PRO A 77 2.31 -10.65 0.98
CA PRO A 77 0.90 -11.02 0.74
C PRO A 77 0.43 -12.21 1.57
N ASP A 78 1.34 -13.12 1.92
CA ASP A 78 1.11 -14.25 2.83
C ASP A 78 1.47 -13.82 4.26
N ASP A 79 0.49 -13.84 5.16
CA ASP A 79 0.59 -13.42 6.56
C ASP A 79 1.34 -14.43 7.44
N THR A 80 1.59 -15.63 6.93
CA THR A 80 2.40 -16.66 7.61
C THR A 80 3.89 -16.42 7.44
N VAL A 81 4.29 -15.61 6.45
CA VAL A 81 5.69 -15.22 6.23
C VAL A 81 6.03 -14.07 7.15
N SER A 82 7.03 -14.28 8.01
CA SER A 82 7.48 -13.23 8.93
C SER A 82 8.02 -12.02 8.16
N GLU A 83 7.46 -10.85 8.43
CA GLU A 83 8.01 -9.60 7.93
C GLU A 83 9.44 -9.40 8.44
N THR A 84 10.37 -9.13 7.53
CA THR A 84 11.76 -8.85 7.89
C THR A 84 11.91 -7.38 8.26
N TRP A 85 12.55 -7.12 9.41
CA TRP A 85 12.85 -5.77 9.88
C TRP A 85 14.34 -5.60 10.24
N PRO A 86 15.02 -4.56 9.71
CA PRO A 86 14.54 -3.64 8.68
C PRO A 86 14.45 -4.33 7.31
N GLY A 87 13.37 -4.09 6.58
CA GLY A 87 13.23 -4.58 5.20
C GLY A 87 14.03 -3.71 4.22
N SER A 88 14.51 -4.27 3.12
CA SER A 88 15.09 -3.49 2.03
C SER A 88 14.15 -3.51 0.83
N TRP A 89 13.75 -2.35 0.33
CA TRP A 89 12.96 -2.23 -0.90
C TRP A 89 13.88 -2.21 -2.11
N GLU A 90 13.72 -3.18 -2.99
CA GLU A 90 14.42 -3.21 -4.27
C GLU A 90 13.54 -2.61 -5.38
N PHE A 91 12.32 -3.12 -5.54
CA PHE A 91 11.36 -2.60 -6.52
C PHE A 91 9.97 -2.40 -5.90
N PRO A 92 9.78 -1.33 -5.10
CA PRO A 92 8.49 -1.04 -4.49
C PRO A 92 7.47 -0.63 -5.55
N ALA A 93 6.30 -1.27 -5.55
CA ALA A 93 5.20 -0.92 -6.41
C ALA A 93 3.85 -1.30 -5.79
N PHE A 94 2.78 -0.74 -6.34
CA PHE A 94 1.42 -1.17 -6.06
C PHE A 94 0.57 -1.09 -7.33
N PHE A 95 -0.62 -1.67 -7.27
CA PHE A 95 -1.52 -1.77 -8.41
C PHE A 95 -2.87 -1.15 -8.09
N ARG A 96 -3.46 -0.51 -9.08
CA ARG A 96 -4.86 -0.11 -9.07
C ARG A 96 -5.59 -0.78 -10.22
N LEU A 97 -6.72 -1.37 -9.89
CA LEU A 97 -7.66 -1.94 -10.84
C LEU A 97 -8.76 -0.92 -11.15
N TYR A 98 -9.10 -0.77 -12.42
CA TYR A 98 -10.09 0.19 -12.88
C TYR A 98 -11.18 -0.45 -13.73
N ASP A 99 -12.41 0.08 -13.61
CA ASP A 99 -13.47 -0.15 -14.58
C ASP A 99 -13.22 0.71 -15.81
N ARG A 100 -13.15 0.09 -16.99
CA ARG A 100 -12.80 0.77 -18.23
C ARG A 100 -13.86 1.72 -18.75
N ARG A 101 -15.12 1.48 -18.41
CA ARG A 101 -16.27 2.26 -18.87
C ARG A 101 -16.40 3.54 -18.07
N THR A 102 -16.11 3.46 -16.78
CA THR A 102 -16.36 4.55 -15.81
C THR A 102 -15.08 5.21 -15.31
N TYR A 103 -13.91 4.64 -15.57
CA TYR A 103 -12.61 5.10 -15.07
C TYR A 103 -12.50 5.12 -13.54
N LYS A 104 -13.40 4.40 -12.84
CA LYS A 104 -13.39 4.29 -11.38
C LYS A 104 -12.39 3.24 -10.93
N VAL A 105 -11.69 3.52 -9.82
CA VAL A 105 -10.88 2.53 -9.11
C VAL A 105 -11.84 1.51 -8.48
N LEU A 106 -11.59 0.24 -8.74
CA LEU A 106 -12.33 -0.90 -8.21
C LEU A 106 -11.58 -1.64 -7.11
N GLY A 107 -10.25 -1.53 -7.10
CA GLY A 107 -9.38 -2.20 -6.16
C GLY A 107 -7.99 -1.55 -6.17
N GLU A 108 -7.32 -1.59 -5.02
CA GLU A 108 -5.96 -1.11 -4.86
C GLU A 108 -5.19 -2.07 -3.95
N SER A 109 -3.97 -2.45 -4.35
CA SER A 109 -3.10 -3.26 -3.51
C SER A 109 -2.35 -2.42 -2.46
N ASN A 110 -1.78 -3.07 -1.45
CA ASN A 110 -0.69 -2.47 -0.67
C ASN A 110 0.56 -2.26 -1.55
N ILE A 111 1.56 -1.58 -0.99
CA ILE A 111 2.88 -1.47 -1.59
C ILE A 111 3.64 -2.76 -1.27
N TYR A 112 4.15 -3.40 -2.31
CA TYR A 112 4.91 -4.64 -2.24
C TYR A 112 6.24 -4.48 -2.97
N ASP A 113 7.23 -5.26 -2.57
CA ASP A 113 8.48 -5.38 -3.31
C ASP A 113 8.30 -6.44 -4.40
N LEU A 114 8.21 -6.00 -5.66
CA LEU A 114 7.90 -6.93 -6.75
C LEU A 114 9.05 -7.91 -7.04
N VAL A 115 10.27 -7.64 -6.56
CA VAL A 115 11.36 -8.63 -6.66
C VAL A 115 11.03 -9.88 -5.83
N SER A 116 10.37 -9.70 -4.69
CA SER A 116 10.04 -10.80 -3.79
C SER A 116 8.73 -11.50 -4.15
N VAL A 117 7.69 -10.74 -4.52
CA VAL A 117 6.31 -11.27 -4.60
C VAL A 117 5.61 -10.97 -5.92
N GLY A 118 6.27 -10.23 -6.81
CA GLY A 118 5.74 -9.90 -8.13
C GLY A 118 5.76 -11.09 -9.09
N GLY A 119 5.17 -10.89 -10.26
CA GLY A 119 5.05 -11.94 -11.27
C GLY A 119 4.21 -11.48 -12.46
N PRO A 120 3.85 -12.38 -13.37
CA PRO A 120 2.94 -12.06 -14.46
C PRO A 120 1.55 -11.68 -13.93
N VAL A 121 0.84 -10.84 -14.68
CA VAL A 121 -0.57 -10.57 -14.43
C VAL A 121 -1.39 -11.80 -14.81
N SER A 122 -2.28 -12.22 -13.92
CA SER A 122 -3.34 -13.16 -14.24
C SER A 122 -4.69 -12.57 -13.84
N TRP A 123 -5.73 -12.92 -14.59
CA TRP A 123 -7.08 -12.46 -14.36
C TRP A 123 -7.94 -13.61 -13.86
N ASP A 124 -9.00 -13.27 -13.12
CA ASP A 124 -10.05 -14.23 -12.79
C ASP A 124 -10.66 -14.85 -14.04
N TYR A 125 -11.40 -15.95 -13.85
CA TYR A 125 -12.10 -16.66 -14.92
C TYR A 125 -12.88 -15.70 -15.84
N ASP A 126 -12.75 -15.90 -17.15
CA ASP A 126 -13.30 -15.03 -18.20
C ASP A 126 -12.86 -13.55 -18.12
N GLY A 127 -11.73 -13.25 -17.49
CA GLY A 127 -11.25 -11.88 -17.32
C GLY A 127 -12.03 -11.10 -16.27
N GLY A 128 -12.50 -11.79 -15.22
CA GLY A 128 -13.34 -11.23 -14.15
C GLY A 128 -12.78 -9.98 -13.48
N PRO A 129 -13.55 -9.37 -12.56
CA PRO A 129 -13.20 -8.10 -11.93
C PRO A 129 -12.06 -8.22 -10.91
N SER A 130 -11.33 -9.34 -10.82
CA SER A 130 -10.14 -9.43 -9.98
C SER A 130 -8.93 -9.84 -10.82
N ALA A 131 -7.77 -9.41 -10.36
CA ALA A 131 -6.49 -9.74 -10.97
C ALA A 131 -5.47 -10.09 -9.88
N SER A 132 -4.47 -10.86 -10.26
CA SER A 132 -3.28 -11.07 -9.45
C SER A 132 -2.02 -10.71 -10.21
N VAL A 133 -0.99 -10.31 -9.46
CA VAL A 133 0.37 -10.06 -9.97
C VAL A 133 1.31 -10.88 -9.11
N GLY A 134 1.75 -12.04 -9.63
CA GLY A 134 2.47 -13.01 -8.79
C GLY A 134 1.62 -13.44 -7.59
N MET A 135 2.04 -13.08 -6.38
CA MET A 135 1.33 -13.39 -5.14
C MET A 135 0.35 -12.30 -4.69
N ILE A 136 0.36 -11.13 -5.34
CA ILE A 136 -0.46 -9.97 -4.95
C ILE A 136 -1.86 -10.13 -5.53
N GLN A 137 -2.88 -10.17 -4.67
CA GLN A 137 -4.28 -10.19 -5.08
C GLN A 137 -4.86 -8.77 -5.13
N ILE A 138 -5.59 -8.45 -6.20
CA ILE A 138 -6.30 -7.18 -6.38
C ILE A 138 -7.78 -7.53 -6.64
N GLU A 139 -8.54 -7.56 -5.56
CA GLU A 139 -9.98 -7.82 -5.59
C GLU A 139 -10.75 -6.58 -6.01
N SER A 140 -11.94 -6.79 -6.57
CA SER A 140 -12.91 -5.74 -6.85
C SER A 140 -14.18 -5.94 -6.06
N ASP A 141 -14.76 -4.82 -5.65
CA ASP A 141 -16.10 -4.71 -5.07
C ASP A 141 -17.23 -4.58 -6.12
N SER A 142 -16.93 -4.70 -7.42
CA SER A 142 -17.85 -4.41 -8.51
C SER A 142 -18.69 -5.64 -8.91
N PRO A 143 -19.99 -5.49 -9.25
CA PRO A 143 -20.87 -6.58 -9.67
C PRO A 143 -20.55 -7.19 -11.05
N GLY A 144 -19.31 -7.07 -11.53
CA GLY A 144 -18.87 -7.61 -12.81
C GLY A 144 -19.39 -6.84 -14.02
N CYS A 145 -18.78 -7.12 -15.17
CA CYS A 145 -19.20 -6.65 -16.47
C CYS A 145 -19.46 -7.90 -17.32
N VAL A 146 -20.39 -7.81 -18.26
CA VAL A 146 -20.49 -8.80 -19.33
C VAL A 146 -19.83 -8.17 -20.55
N ALA A 147 -18.57 -8.53 -20.81
CA ALA A 147 -17.98 -8.18 -22.09
C ALA A 147 -18.57 -9.03 -23.21
N LYS A 148 -18.66 -8.45 -24.41
CA LYS A 148 -18.88 -9.26 -25.61
C LYS A 148 -17.61 -10.06 -25.88
N LYS A 149 -17.76 -11.38 -25.96
CA LYS A 149 -16.76 -12.29 -26.52
C LYS A 149 -16.33 -11.72 -27.87
N THR A 150 -15.07 -11.30 -28.00
CA THR A 150 -14.53 -11.02 -29.33
C THR A 150 -14.25 -12.37 -29.95
N ASP A 151 -15.09 -12.77 -30.90
CA ASP A 151 -14.84 -13.95 -31.73
C ASP A 151 -13.54 -13.70 -32.50
N SER A 152 -12.48 -14.39 -32.08
CA SER A 152 -11.26 -14.51 -32.86
C SER A 152 -11.58 -15.30 -34.12
N HIS A 153 -11.69 -14.57 -35.25
CA HIS A 153 -11.70 -15.10 -36.60
C HIS A 153 -10.32 -15.61 -37.03
#